data_AF-A0A2X3D4I8-F1
#
_entry.id   AF-A0A2X3D4I8-F1
#
_cell.length_a   1.000
_cell.length_b   1.000
_cell.length_c   1.000
_cell.angle_alpha   90.00
_cell.angle_beta   90.00
_cell.angle_gamma   90.00
#
_symmetry.space_group_name_H-M   'P 1'
#
loop_
_entity.id
_entity.type
_entity.pdbx_description
1 polymer ?
#
loop_
_entity_poly.entity_id
_entity_poly.type
_entity_poly.pdbx_seq_one_letter_code
_entity_poly.pdbx_strand_id
1 'polypeptide(L)' 'MVADIKREIQKAYGIEHPDEGVALRGSFLIDANGVVRHQVVNDLPLGRNIDENAAYG' A
#
# COMPACT_ATOMS: atom_id res chain seq x y z
N MET A 1 -4.97 14.96 3.67
CA MET A 1 -4.87 13.83 2.73
C MET A 1 -4.03 14.28 1.55
N VAL A 2 -3.19 13.40 1.00
CA VAL A 2 -2.29 13.69 -0.14
C VAL A 2 -2.69 12.75 -1.28
N ALA A 3 -2.67 13.25 -2.51
CA ALA A 3 -2.92 12.44 -3.70
C ALA A 3 -1.59 12.00 -4.33
N ASP A 4 -1.35 10.69 -4.39
CA ASP A 4 -0.16 10.09 -5.02
C ASP A 4 -0.48 9.51 -6.40
N ILE A 5 -0.93 10.36 -7.33
CA ILE A 5 -1.41 9.93 -8.66
C ILE A 5 -0.31 9.23 -9.46
N LYS A 6 0.95 9.66 -9.28
CA LYS A 6 2.11 9.09 -9.97
C LYS A 6 2.68 7.84 -9.29
N ARG A 7 2.16 7.45 -8.13
CA ARG A 7 2.65 6.32 -7.32
C ARG A 7 4.12 6.49 -6.89
N GLU A 8 4.63 7.72 -6.90
CA GLU A 8 6.03 8.02 -6.58
C GLU A 8 6.26 7.90 -5.08
N ILE A 9 5.27 8.27 -4.26
CA ILE A 9 5.38 8.23 -2.81
C ILE A 9 5.32 6.77 -2.34
N GLN A 10 4.34 5.98 -2.78
CA GLN A 10 4.22 4.58 -2.35
C GLN A 10 5.44 3.74 -2.75
N LYS A 11 6.06 4.03 -3.91
CA LYS A 11 7.32 3.39 -4.36
C LYS A 11 8.50 3.82 -3.51
N ALA A 12 8.66 5.12 -3.27
CA ALA A 12 9.78 5.65 -2.49
C ALA A 12 9.81 5.09 -1.06
N TYR A 13 8.65 4.85 -0.46
CA TYR A 13 8.52 4.26 0.86
C TYR A 13 8.43 2.72 0.87
N GLY A 14 8.50 2.07 -0.30
CA GLY A 14 8.49 0.61 -0.41
C GLY A 14 7.19 -0.04 0.06
N ILE A 15 6.06 0.65 -0.10
CA ILE A 15 4.74 0.17 0.33
C ILE A 15 3.79 -0.09 -0.84
N GLU A 16 4.31 -0.16 -2.06
CA GLU A 16 3.52 -0.55 -3.22
C GLU A 16 3.20 -2.05 -3.16
N HIS A 17 1.92 -2.40 -3.30
CA HIS A 17 1.48 -3.79 -3.42
C HIS A 17 2.06 -4.38 -4.72
N PRO A 18 2.66 -5.59 -4.67
CA PRO A 18 3.37 -6.17 -5.81
C PRO A 18 2.48 -6.34 -7.05
N ASP A 19 1.24 -6.81 -6.88
CA ASP A 19 0.36 -7.15 -7.99
C ASP A 19 -0.77 -6.13 -8.26
N GLU A 20 -1.31 -5.51 -7.22
CA GLU A 20 -2.50 -4.63 -7.33
C GLU A 20 -2.16 -3.16 -7.64
N GLY A 21 -0.89 -2.76 -7.54
CA GLY A 21 -0.43 -1.40 -7.84
C GLY A 21 -0.98 -0.29 -6.92
N VAL A 22 -1.61 -0.67 -5.82
CA VAL A 22 -2.08 0.21 -4.74
C VAL A 22 -1.08 0.23 -3.58
N ALA A 23 -1.16 1.23 -2.70
CA ALA A 23 -0.35 1.24 -1.48
C ALA A 23 -0.91 0.27 -0.43
N LEU A 24 -0.02 -0.48 0.22
CA LEU A 24 -0.27 -1.17 1.49
C LEU A 24 -0.53 -0.14 2.61
N ARG A 25 -1.08 -0.62 3.73
CA ARG A 25 -1.35 0.25 4.89
C ARG A 25 -0.06 0.50 5.68
N GLY A 26 0.60 1.62 5.37
CA GLY A 26 1.80 2.08 6.05
C GLY A 26 1.54 3.06 7.20
N SER A 27 2.30 2.93 8.29
CA SER A 27 2.42 3.94 9.35
C SER A 27 3.89 4.22 9.61
N PHE A 28 4.26 5.51 9.64
CA PHE A 28 5.64 5.96 9.73
C PHE A 28 5.80 6.93 10.89
N LEU A 29 6.84 6.75 11.69
CA LEU A 29 7.32 7.75 12.65
C LEU A 29 8.56 8.40 12.04
N ILE A 30 8.46 9.70 11.77
CA ILE A 30 9.53 10.50 11.18
C ILE A 30 10.00 11.49 12.24
N ASP A 31 11.31 11.56 12.48
CA ASP A 31 11.87 12.52 13.43
C ASP A 31 12.04 13.93 12.83
N ALA A 32 12.48 14.88 13.64
CA ALA A 32 12.68 16.27 13.23
C ALA A 32 13.76 16.46 12.13
N ASN A 33 14.63 15.48 11.92
CA ASN A 33 15.63 15.50 10.85
C ASN A 33 15.12 14.86 9.55
N GLY A 34 13.85 14.45 9.50
CA GLY A 34 13.25 13.78 8.34
C GLY A 34 13.61 12.30 8.24
N VAL A 35 14.16 11.70 9.30
CA VAL A 35 14.56 10.28 9.28
C VAL A 35 13.40 9.41 9.72
N VAL A 36 13.07 8.38 8.93
CA VAL A 36 12.14 7.32 9.35
C VAL A 36 12.78 6.54 10.49
N ARG A 37 12.18 6.60 11.69
CA ARG A 37 12.64 5.89 12.88
C ARG A 37 11.89 4.58 13.11
N HIS A 38 10.67 4.50 12.61
CA HIS A 38 9.83 3.32 12.73
C HIS A 38 8.86 3.27 11.56
N GLN A 39 8.65 2.08 11.02
CA GLN A 39 7.75 1.79 9.91
C GLN A 39 6.99 0.50 10.22
N VAL A 40 5.66 0.56 10.11
CA VAL A 40 4.79 -0.61 10.13
C VAL A 40 4.05 -0.66 8.82
N VAL A 41 4.10 -1.81 8.16
CA VAL A 41 3.36 -2.08 6.93
C VAL A 41 2.42 -3.24 7.23
N ASN A 42 1.14 -3.04 6.95
CA ASN A 42 0.14 -4.09 7.05
C ASN A 42 -0.36 -4.41 5.66
N ASP A 43 -0.57 -5.70 5.42
CA ASP A 43 -1.20 -6.17 4.20
C ASP A 43 -2.61 -5.60 4.05
N LEU A 44 -3.09 -5.61 2.81
CA LEU A 44 -4.51 -5.39 2.57
C LEU A 44 -5.28 -6.51 3.27
N PRO A 45 -6.49 -6.23 3.80
CA PRO A 45 -7.34 -7.30 4.26
C PRO A 45 -7.51 -8.27 3.10
N LEU A 46 -7.00 -9.50 3.23
CA LEU A 46 -7.25 -10.58 2.30
C LEU A 46 -8.76 -10.60 2.09
N GLY A 47 -9.19 -10.16 0.90
CA GLY A 47 -10.58 -10.29 0.52
C GLY A 47 -10.94 -11.74 0.75
N ARG A 48 -12.00 -12.00 1.52
CA ARG A 48 -12.61 -13.33 1.45
C ARG A 48 -12.84 -13.56 -0.04
N ASN A 49 -12.20 -14.58 -0.61
CA ASN A 49 -12.40 -15.00 -2.00
C ASN A 49 -13.89 -14.93 -2.31
N ILE A 50 -14.30 -13.93 -3.06
CA ILE A 50 -15.43 -14.08 -3.95
C ILE A 50 -14.74 -14.39 -5.25
N ASP A 51 -14.66 -15.68 -5.54
CA ASP A 51 -14.43 -16.19 -6.89
C ASP A 51 -15.48 -15.57 -7.81
N GLU A 52 -15.18 -14.39 -8.34
CA GLU A 52 -15.86 -13.81 -9.50
C GLU A 52 -15.08 -14.15 -10.77
N ASN A 53 -14.83 -15.44 -10.98
CA ASN A 53 -14.75 -15.97 -12.33
C ASN A 53 -16.17 -16.11 -12.88
N ALA A 54 -16.81 -14.98 -13.18
CA ALA A 54 -17.99 -14.95 -14.04
C ALA A 54 -17.54 -15.15 -15.51
N ALA A 55 -17.10 -16.37 -15.81
CA ALA A 55 -17.00 -16.88 -17.16
C ALA A 55 -17.93 -18.11 -17.25
N TYR A 56 -18.82 -18.09 -18.25
CA TYR A 56 -19.84 -19.07 -18.62
C TYR A 56 -21.20 -18.96 -17.93
N GLY A 57 -22.06 -18.13 -18.54
CA GLY A 57 -23.52 -18.21 -18.55
C GLY A 57 -24.01 -17.67 -19.88
#